data_AF-A0A958RE32-F1
#
_entry.id   AF-A0A958RE32-F1
#
_cell.length_a   1.000
_cell.length_b   1.000
_cell.length_c   1.000
_cell.angle_alpha   90.00
_cell.angle_beta   90.00
_cell.angle_gamma   90.00
#
_symmetry.space_group_name_H-M   'P 1'
#
loop_
_entity.id
_entity.type
_entity.pdbx_description
1 polymer ?
#
loop_
_entity_poly.entity_id
_entity_poly.type
_entity_poly.pdbx_seq_one_letter_code
_entity_poly.pdbx_strand_id
1 'polypeptide(L)'
;METYETQRDHLYVTNLNSTSLEHLVKSKLSLLFEQQKQADVELNGLHKIIIEQVEKPLIELSLRQYNGNQVKAAKLLGINRNTLKKKIDAYKIEVKKHH
;
A
#
# COMPACT_ATOMS: atom_id res chain seq x y z
N MET A 1 26.10 -19.42 -27.47
CA MET A 1 25.65 -18.02 -27.65
C MET A 1 24.32 -17.76 -26.94
N GLU A 2 23.43 -18.73 -26.81
CA GLU A 2 22.09 -18.59 -26.17
C GLU A 2 22.07 -18.48 -24.63
N THR A 3 23.19 -18.70 -23.93
CA THR A 3 23.22 -18.71 -22.45
C THR A 3 23.45 -17.33 -21.82
N TYR A 4 23.96 -16.35 -22.57
CA TYR A 4 24.20 -14.99 -22.06
C TYR A 4 22.98 -14.07 -22.17
N GLU A 5 22.04 -14.39 -23.05
CA GLU A 5 20.80 -13.62 -23.26
C GLU A 5 19.79 -13.91 -22.14
N THR A 6 19.60 -15.20 -21.82
CA THR A 6 18.74 -15.68 -20.72
C THR A 6 19.13 -15.12 -19.34
N GLN A 7 20.42 -14.86 -19.13
CA GLN A 7 20.91 -14.31 -17.85
C GLN A 7 20.72 -12.79 -17.73
N ARG A 8 20.70 -12.06 -18.86
CA ARG A 8 20.37 -10.63 -18.88
C ARG A 8 18.88 -10.40 -18.60
N ASP A 9 18.01 -11.22 -19.17
CA ASP A 9 16.56 -11.12 -18.94
C ASP A 9 16.19 -11.35 -17.47
N HIS A 10 16.84 -12.30 -16.80
CA HIS A 10 16.63 -12.54 -15.37
C HIS A 10 17.11 -11.38 -14.48
N LEU A 11 18.18 -10.66 -14.86
CA LEU A 11 18.69 -9.48 -14.16
C LEU A 11 17.77 -8.25 -14.32
N TYR A 12 17.10 -8.09 -15.47
CA TYR A 12 16.05 -7.06 -15.65
C TYR A 12 14.78 -7.37 -14.85
N VAL A 13 14.35 -8.64 -14.82
CA VAL A 13 13.16 -9.06 -14.07
C VAL A 13 13.37 -8.95 -12.56
N THR A 14 14.58 -9.19 -12.03
CA THR A 14 14.87 -9.01 -10.59
C THR A 14 14.98 -7.55 -10.17
N ASN A 15 15.47 -6.66 -11.05
CA ASN A 15 15.54 -5.22 -10.77
C ASN A 15 14.13 -4.57 -10.79
N LEU A 16 13.21 -5.07 -11.63
CA LEU A 16 11.79 -4.70 -11.58
C LEU A 16 11.05 -5.23 -10.33
N ASN A 17 11.59 -6.25 -9.66
CA ASN A 17 10.96 -6.96 -8.54
C ASN A 17 11.45 -6.56 -7.14
N SER A 18 12.29 -5.53 -7.00
CA SER A 18 12.90 -5.18 -5.70
C SER A 18 12.83 -3.70 -5.33
N THR A 19 11.83 -2.97 -5.83
CA THR A 19 11.54 -1.65 -5.26
C THR A 19 10.73 -1.82 -3.98
N SER A 20 11.34 -1.50 -2.83
CA SER A 20 10.64 -1.59 -1.55
C SER A 20 9.52 -0.54 -1.44
N LEU A 21 8.50 -0.81 -0.62
CA LEU A 21 7.46 0.18 -0.30
C LEU A 21 8.08 1.48 0.23
N GLU A 22 9.16 1.36 0.99
CA GLU A 22 9.94 2.50 1.48
C GLU A 22 10.49 3.36 0.34
N HIS A 23 11.08 2.75 -0.70
CA HIS A 23 11.57 3.49 -1.87
C HIS A 23 10.43 4.19 -2.61
N LEU A 24 9.28 3.52 -2.81
CA LEU A 24 8.13 4.12 -3.48
C LEU A 24 7.57 5.31 -2.70
N VAL A 25 7.45 5.18 -1.37
CA VAL A 25 7.00 6.26 -0.49
C VAL A 25 8.00 7.42 -0.53
N LYS A 26 9.31 7.14 -0.42
CA LYS A 26 10.36 8.16 -0.48
C LYS A 26 10.31 8.93 -1.81
N SER A 27 10.29 8.25 -2.94
CA SER A 27 10.21 8.87 -4.26
C SER A 27 8.96 9.75 -4.40
N LYS A 28 7.80 9.27 -3.93
CA LYS A 28 6.55 10.03 -4.00
C LYS A 28 6.57 11.28 -3.10
N LEU A 29 7.09 11.16 -1.88
CA LEU A 29 7.17 12.28 -0.93
C LEU A 29 8.20 13.32 -1.37
N SER A 30 9.33 12.92 -1.93
CA SER A 30 10.32 13.86 -2.49
C SER A 30 9.69 14.75 -3.56
N LEU A 31 8.97 14.15 -4.52
CA LEU A 31 8.25 14.90 -5.55
C LEU A 31 7.19 15.85 -4.94
N LEU A 32 6.45 15.38 -3.94
CA LEU A 32 5.42 16.17 -3.28
C LEU A 32 6.01 17.39 -2.55
N PHE A 33 7.16 17.26 -1.90
CA PHE A 33 7.85 18.37 -1.23
C PHE A 33 8.46 19.37 -2.21
N GLU A 34 8.94 18.93 -3.38
CA GLU A 34 9.38 19.84 -4.43
C GLU A 34 8.22 20.68 -4.97
N GLN A 35 7.07 20.05 -5.23
CA GLN A 35 5.85 20.73 -5.66
C GLN A 35 5.35 21.72 -4.59
N GLN A 36 5.39 21.32 -3.32
CA GLN A 36 5.05 22.19 -2.21
C GLN A 36 5.90 23.47 -2.19
N LYS A 37 7.22 23.33 -2.34
CA LYS A 37 8.15 24.47 -2.36
C LYS A 37 7.88 25.41 -3.54
N GLN A 38 7.52 24.87 -4.69
CA GLN A 38 7.20 25.66 -5.88
C GLN A 38 5.88 26.43 -5.74
N ALA A 39 4.89 25.83 -5.06
CA ALA A 39 3.57 26.42 -4.87
C ALA A 39 3.48 27.36 -3.65
N ASP A 40 4.49 27.38 -2.78
CA ASP A 40 4.52 28.14 -1.52
C ASP A 40 3.31 27.87 -0.60
N VAL A 41 2.96 26.58 -0.44
CA VAL A 41 1.81 26.14 0.36
C VAL A 41 2.26 25.35 1.59
N GLU A 42 1.60 25.57 2.74
CA GLU A 42 1.81 24.74 3.94
C GLU A 42 1.05 23.41 3.88
N LEU A 43 1.74 22.31 4.18
CA LEU A 43 1.14 20.98 4.30
C LEU A 43 0.85 20.66 5.77
N ASN A 44 -0.44 20.63 6.13
CA ASN A 44 -0.89 20.26 7.47
C ASN A 44 -1.48 18.84 7.49
N GLY A 45 -1.09 18.05 8.50
CA GLY A 45 -1.67 16.71 8.71
C GLY A 45 -1.16 15.60 7.78
N LEU A 46 -0.02 15.79 7.11
CA LEU A 46 0.53 14.85 6.13
C LEU A 46 0.67 13.42 6.68
N HIS A 47 1.13 13.26 7.92
CA HIS A 47 1.25 11.93 8.55
C HIS A 47 -0.07 11.15 8.49
N LYS A 48 -1.19 11.77 8.85
CA LYS A 48 -2.51 11.13 8.81
C LYS A 48 -2.88 10.74 7.37
N ILE A 49 -2.69 11.66 6.43
CA ILE A 49 -3.00 11.42 5.00
C ILE A 49 -2.22 10.21 4.47
N ILE A 50 -0.91 10.14 4.74
CA ILE A 50 -0.07 9.06 4.25
C ILE A 50 -0.44 7.72 4.91
N ILE A 51 -0.66 7.70 6.22
CA ILE A 51 -1.09 6.48 6.91
C ILE A 51 -2.43 5.98 6.35
N GLU A 52 -3.39 6.86 6.10
CA GLU A 52 -4.68 6.49 5.50
C GLU A 52 -4.50 5.91 4.08
N GLN A 53 -3.63 6.51 3.26
CA GLN A 53 -3.33 6.07 1.89
C GLN A 53 -2.66 4.69 1.84
N VAL A 54 -1.91 4.32 2.87
CA VAL A 54 -1.26 3.00 2.95
C VAL A 54 -2.18 1.97 3.61
N GLU A 55 -2.86 2.36 4.69
CA GLU A 55 -3.64 1.43 5.50
C GLU A 55 -4.95 1.02 4.81
N LYS A 56 -5.60 1.92 4.08
CA LYS A 56 -6.82 1.61 3.33
C LYS A 56 -6.63 0.47 2.32
N PRO A 57 -5.68 0.52 1.36
CA PRO A 57 -5.48 -0.56 0.41
C PRO A 57 -4.99 -1.84 1.08
N LEU A 58 -4.19 -1.75 2.15
CA LEU A 58 -3.78 -2.91 2.94
C LEU A 58 -5.00 -3.66 3.51
N ILE A 59 -5.96 -2.92 4.09
CA ILE A 59 -7.19 -3.49 4.64
C ILE A 59 -8.09 -4.05 3.53
N GLU A 60 -8.29 -3.31 2.43
CA GLU A 60 -9.12 -3.73 1.30
C GLU A 60 -8.63 -5.06 0.70
N LEU A 61 -7.33 -5.16 0.43
CA LEU A 61 -6.72 -6.37 -0.13
C LEU A 61 -6.79 -7.54 0.87
N SER A 62 -6.58 -7.27 2.16
CA SER A 62 -6.69 -8.29 3.22
C SER A 62 -8.12 -8.83 3.36
N LEU A 63 -9.13 -7.97 3.24
CA LEU A 63 -10.54 -8.39 3.25
C LEU A 63 -10.88 -9.18 1.99
N ARG A 64 -10.41 -8.75 0.82
CA ARG A 64 -10.61 -9.45 -0.45
C ARG A 64 -10.00 -10.86 -0.42
N GLN A 65 -8.81 -11.01 0.16
CA GLN A 65 -8.13 -12.30 0.31
C GLN A 65 -8.96 -13.34 1.08
N TYR A 66 -9.86 -12.89 1.95
CA TYR A 66 -10.73 -13.77 2.75
C TYR A 66 -12.22 -13.56 2.49
N ASN A 67 -12.61 -13.11 1.28
CA ASN A 67 -14.00 -12.90 0.86
C ASN A 67 -14.82 -12.07 1.87
N GLY A 68 -14.21 -11.06 2.47
CA GLY A 68 -14.83 -10.18 3.46
C GLY A 68 -14.90 -10.76 4.88
N ASN A 69 -14.23 -11.89 5.16
CA ASN A 69 -14.15 -12.43 6.52
C ASN A 69 -13.21 -11.57 7.38
N GLN A 70 -13.80 -10.67 8.17
CA GLN A 70 -13.08 -9.75 9.04
C GLN A 70 -12.26 -10.45 10.13
N VAL A 71 -12.65 -11.65 10.58
CA VAL A 71 -11.88 -12.39 11.61
C VAL A 71 -10.56 -12.88 11.01
N LYS A 72 -10.60 -13.46 9.81
CA LYS A 72 -9.40 -13.93 9.12
C LYS A 72 -8.52 -12.76 8.67
N ALA A 73 -9.12 -11.69 8.13
CA ALA A 73 -8.39 -10.49 7.74
C ALA A 73 -7.72 -9.82 8.95
N ALA A 74 -8.39 -9.71 10.10
CA ALA A 74 -7.81 -9.17 11.33
C ALA A 74 -6.62 -10.01 11.82
N LYS A 75 -6.73 -11.34 11.72
CA LYS A 75 -5.63 -12.26 12.04
C LYS A 75 -4.43 -12.08 11.10
N LEU A 76 -4.66 -11.93 9.79
CA LEU A 76 -3.60 -11.64 8.81
C LEU A 76 -2.91 -10.31 9.10
N LEU A 77 -3.68 -9.28 9.41
CA LEU A 77 -3.17 -7.95 9.74
C LEU A 77 -2.52 -7.86 11.14
N GLY A 78 -2.67 -8.88 11.97
CA GLY A 78 -2.16 -8.88 13.35
C GLY A 78 -2.85 -7.87 14.28
N ILE A 79 -4.09 -7.45 13.96
CA ILE A 79 -4.83 -6.47 14.75
C ILE A 79 -6.11 -7.09 15.34
N ASN A 80 -6.65 -6.45 16.37
CA ASN A 80 -7.95 -6.84 16.91
C ASN A 80 -9.06 -6.64 15.86
N ARG A 81 -9.98 -7.59 15.72
CA ARG A 81 -11.14 -7.49 14.82
C ARG A 81 -12.00 -6.25 15.05
N ASN A 82 -12.13 -5.78 16.30
CA ASN A 82 -12.84 -4.53 16.60
C ASN A 82 -12.09 -3.31 16.07
N THR A 83 -10.76 -3.32 16.13
CA THR A 83 -9.94 -2.28 15.52
C THR A 83 -10.07 -2.29 14.00
N LEU A 84 -10.03 -3.48 13.39
CA LEU A 84 -10.28 -3.63 11.95
C LEU A 84 -11.66 -3.08 11.56
N LYS A 85 -12.72 -3.43 12.30
CA LYS A 85 -14.08 -2.90 12.06
C LYS A 85 -14.11 -1.37 12.10
N LYS A 86 -13.54 -0.75 13.14
CA LYS A 86 -13.46 0.72 13.25
C LYS A 86 -12.72 1.34 12.06
N LYS A 87 -11.65 0.71 11.57
CA LYS A 87 -10.89 1.18 10.41
C LYS A 87 -11.65 1.02 9.09
N ILE A 88 -12.40 -0.07 8.91
CA ILE A 88 -13.32 -0.26 7.77
C ILE A 88 -14.34 0.87 7.74
N ASP A 89 -14.96 1.17 8.88
CA ASP A 89 -15.97 2.22 8.99
C ASP A 89 -15.35 3.61 8.74
N ALA A 90 -14.18 3.88 9.32
CA ALA A 90 -13.46 5.16 9.15
C ALA A 90 -13.03 5.42 7.70
N TYR A 91 -12.55 4.40 7.00
CA TYR A 91 -12.06 4.51 5.62
C TYR A 91 -13.14 4.27 4.56
N LYS A 92 -14.38 4.02 5.01
CA LYS A 92 -15.55 3.72 4.17
C LYS A 92 -15.25 2.60 3.17
N ILE A 93 -14.67 1.50 3.66
CA ILE A 93 -14.27 0.37 2.83
C ILE A 93 -15.50 -0.52 2.54
N GLU A 94 -15.79 -0.72 1.25
CA GLU A 94 -16.88 -1.60 0.82
C GLU A 94 -16.45 -3.08 0.88
N VAL A 95 -17.02 -3.83 1.82
CA VAL A 95 -16.74 -5.26 1.96
C VAL A 95 -17.60 -6.05 0.97
N LYS A 96 -17.08 -6.27 -0.25
CA LYS A 96 -17.75 -7.10 -1.25
C LYS A 96 -17.59 -8.59 -0.90
N LYS A 97 -18.70 -9.23 -0.55
CA LYS A 97 -18.77 -10.69 -0.36
C LYS A 97 -19.07 -11.33 -1.71
N HIS A 98 -18.10 -12.00 -2.31
CA HIS A 98 -18.37 -12.91 -3.41
C HIS A 98 -19.11 -14.14 -2.83
N HIS A 99 -20.39 -14.30 -3.19
CA HIS A 99 -21.17 -15.51 -2.96
C HIS A 99 -20.75 -16.59 -3.96
#